data_AF-W4VK22-F1
#
_entry.id   AF-W4VK22-F1
#
_cell.length_a   1.000
_cell.length_b   1.000
_cell.length_c   1.000
_cell.angle_alpha   90.00
_cell.angle_beta   90.00
_cell.angle_gamma   90.00
#
_symmetry.space_group_name_H-M   'P 1'
#
loop_
_entity.id
_entity.type
_entity.pdbx_description
1 polymer ?
#
loop_
_entity_poly.entity_id
_entity_poly.type
_entity_poly.pdbx_seq_one_letter_code
_entity_poly.pdbx_strand_id
1 'polypeptide(L)' 'MSHLIEKVRQSQPLIHNITNQVVMNFTANGLYAVGASPVMAHAQEEVEEMASIADAWY' A
#
# COMPACT_ATOMS: atom_id res chain seq x y z
N MET A 1 19.08 10.94 8.93
CA MET A 1 17.65 11.22 8.66
C MET A 1 17.03 10.35 7.55
N SER A 2 17.73 9.38 6.94
CA SER A 2 17.22 8.56 5.82
C SER A 2 16.76 7.13 6.19
N HIS A 3 16.80 6.74 7.46
CA HIS A 3 16.69 5.33 7.85
C HIS A 3 15.29 4.72 7.67
N LEU A 4 14.26 5.56 7.61
CA LEU A 4 12.86 5.13 7.45
C LEU A 4 12.55 4.68 6.02
N ILE A 5 13.01 5.43 5.01
CA ILE A 5 12.79 5.09 3.60
C ILE A 5 13.58 3.83 3.21
N GLU A 6 14.80 3.68 3.73
CA GLU A 6 15.59 2.46 3.51
C GLU A 6 14.90 1.21 4.07
N LYS A 7 14.30 1.32 5.26
CA LYS A 7 13.51 0.22 5.85
C LYS A 7 12.29 -0.12 4.99
N VAL A 8 11.53 0.88 4.53
CA VAL A 8 10.38 0.66 3.65
C VAL A 8 10.80 -0.03 2.35
N ARG A 9 11.91 0.39 1.75
CA ARG A 9 12.46 -0.26 0.54
C ARG A 9 12.93 -1.69 0.76
N GLN A 10 13.44 -2.00 1.95
CA GLN A 10 13.87 -3.35 2.32
C GLN A 10 12.68 -4.27 2.63
N SER A 11 11.66 -3.77 3.34
CA SER A 11 10.50 -4.57 3.72
C SER A 11 9.44 -4.66 2.64
N GLN A 12 9.44 -3.73 1.66
CA GLN A 12 8.43 -3.61 0.59
C GLN A 12 7.01 -3.87 1.10
N PRO A 13 6.53 -3.08 2.09
CA PRO A 13 5.30 -3.40 2.78
C PRO A 13 4.12 -3.36 1.82
N LEU A 14 3.21 -4.32 1.98
CA LEU A 14 1.97 -4.39 1.24
C LEU A 14 0.96 -3.41 1.85
N ILE A 15 0.61 -2.36 1.12
CA ILE A 15 -0.34 -1.33 1.60
C ILE A 15 -1.67 -1.46 0.87
N HIS A 16 -2.69 -1.93 1.58
CA HIS A 16 -4.06 -1.91 1.08
C HIS A 16 -4.55 -0.46 1.07
N ASN A 17 -4.78 0.06 -0.12
CA ASN A 17 -5.29 1.41 -0.33
C ASN A 17 -6.81 1.39 -0.53
N ILE A 18 -7.54 1.96 0.42
CA ILE A 18 -8.98 2.15 0.36
C ILE A 18 -9.23 3.61 0.02
N THR A 19 -9.00 3.95 -1.26
CA THR A 19 -9.14 5.32 -1.74
C THR A 19 -10.07 5.43 -2.94
N ASN A 20 -10.45 6.65 -3.29
CA ASN A 20 -11.31 6.89 -4.44
C ASN A 20 -10.53 6.65 -5.75
N GLN A 21 -11.24 6.23 -6.79
CA GLN A 21 -10.64 5.88 -8.09
C GLN A 21 -9.90 7.04 -8.76
N VAL A 22 -10.21 8.30 -8.39
CA VAL A 22 -9.60 9.50 -8.97
C VAL A 22 -8.16 9.69 -8.47
N VAL A 23 -7.90 9.42 -7.19
CA VAL A 23 -6.56 9.60 -6.59
C VAL A 23 -5.78 8.29 -6.47
N MET A 24 -6.42 7.15 -6.73
CA MET A 24 -5.81 5.81 -6.70
C MET A 24 -4.43 5.75 -7.36
N ASN A 25 -4.31 6.24 -8.60
CA ASN A 25 -3.06 6.20 -9.35
C ASN A 25 -1.98 7.13 -8.75
N PHE A 26 -2.38 8.28 -8.21
CA PHE A 26 -1.44 9.21 -7.59
C PHE A 26 -0.86 8.61 -6.31
N THR A 27 -1.72 8.02 -5.47
CA THR A 27 -1.31 7.36 -4.23
C THR A 27 -0.43 6.13 -4.50
N ALA A 28 -0.80 5.30 -5.49
CA ALA A 28 -0.01 4.14 -5.87
C ALA A 28 1.40 4.55 -6.36
N ASN A 29 1.50 5.56 -7.23
CA ASN A 29 2.79 6.05 -7.71
C ASN A 29 3.64 6.67 -6.59
N GLY A 30 3.01 7.34 -5.62
CA GLY A 30 3.70 7.83 -4.42
C GLY A 30 4.28 6.69 -3.58
N LEU A 31 3.50 5.62 -3.38
CA LEU A 31 3.94 4.41 -2.66
C LEU A 31 5.06 3.67 -3.39
N TYR A 32 4.98 3.54 -4.72
CA TYR A 32 6.08 2.99 -5.51
C TYR A 32 7.35 3.84 -5.40
N ALA A 33 7.26 5.17 -5.40
CA ALA A 33 8.42 6.04 -5.29
C ALA A 33 9.17 5.88 -3.94
N VAL A 34 8.44 5.55 -2.87
CA VAL A 34 9.03 5.25 -1.56
C VAL A 34 9.44 3.79 -1.38
N GLY A 35 9.10 2.91 -2.34
CA GLY A 35 9.46 1.49 -2.33
C GLY A 35 8.47 0.58 -1.58
N ALA A 36 7.24 1.04 -1.37
CA ALA A 36 6.14 0.23 -0.86
C ALA A 36 5.36 -0.41 -2.02
N SER A 37 4.60 -1.47 -1.71
CA SER A 37 3.78 -2.19 -2.68
C SER A 37 2.29 -1.89 -2.45
N PRO A 38 1.65 -1.00 -3.24
CA PRO A 38 0.23 -0.70 -3.09
C PRO A 38 -0.64 -1.82 -3.66
N VAL A 39 -1.65 -2.24 -2.89
CA VAL A 39 -2.75 -3.11 -3.34
C VAL A 39 -4.07 -2.36 -3.26
N MET A 40 -4.86 -2.47 -4.32
CA MET A 40 -6.14 -1.79 -4.47
C MET A 40 -7.26 -2.82 -4.55
N ALA A 41 -7.49 -3.56 -3.48
CA ALA A 41 -8.61 -4.51 -3.43
C ALA A 41 -9.89 -3.76 -3.06
N HIS A 42 -10.82 -3.68 -4.01
CA HIS A 42 -12.13 -3.05 -3.85
C HIS A 42 -13.26 -4.07 -3.65
N ALA A 43 -12.96 -5.37 -3.75
CA ALA A 43 -13.93 -6.42 -3.50
C ALA A 43 -14.09 -6.61 -1.99
N GLN A 44 -15.29 -6.36 -1.47
CA GLN A 44 -15.62 -6.51 -0.06
C GLN A 44 -15.36 -7.94 0.46
N GLU A 45 -15.45 -8.92 -0.45
CA GLU A 45 -15.18 -10.34 -0.21
C GLU A 45 -13.69 -10.63 -0.01
N GLU A 46 -12.80 -9.80 -0.54
CA GLU A 46 -11.34 -9.93 -0.39
C GLU A 46 -10.78 -9.08 0.74
N VAL A 47 -11.60 -8.23 1.39
CA VAL A 47 -11.17 -7.34 2.47
C VAL A 47 -10.73 -8.13 3.70
N GLU A 48 -11.41 -9.24 4.02
CA GLU A 48 -11.08 -10.07 5.17
C GLU A 48 -9.76 -10.83 4.97
N GLU A 49 -9.50 -11.28 3.75
CA GLU A 49 -8.25 -11.93 3.37
C GLU A 49 -7.11 -10.90 3.27
N MET A 50 -7.35 -9.74 2.66
CA MET A 50 -6.39 -8.63 2.65
C MET A 50 -6.07 -8.10 4.04
N ALA A 51 -7.04 -8.11 4.96
CA ALA A 51 -6.79 -7.73 6.34
C ALA A 51 -5.75 -8.60 7.04
N SER A 52 -5.65 -9.86 6.64
CA SER A 52 -4.71 -10.81 7.21
C SER A 52 -3.30 -10.72 6.59
N ILE A 53 -3.17 -10.16 5.39
CA ILE A 53 -1.89 -10.11 4.64
C ILE A 53 -1.33 -8.71 4.44
N ALA A 54 -2.13 -7.65 4.60
CA ALA A 54 -1.67 -6.27 4.46
C ALA A 54 -0.86 -5.84 5.68
N ASP A 55 0.35 -5.32 5.43
CA ASP A 55 1.21 -4.78 6.49
C ASP A 55 0.69 -3.44 7.04
N ALA A 56 -0.07 -2.70 6.20
CA ALA A 56 -0.67 -1.42 6.56
C ALA A 56 -1.89 -1.08 5.68
N TRP A 57 -2.73 -0.17 6.18
CA TRP A 57 -3.94 0.31 5.52
C TRP A 57 -3.84 1.82 5.31
N TYR A 58 -4.22 2.30 4.11
CA TYR A 58 -4.19 3.73 3.75
C TYR A 58 -5.45 4.17 3.00
#